data_AF-A0A8G0VN55-F1
#
_entry.id   AF-A0A8G0VN55-F1
#
_cell.length_a   1.000
_cell.length_b   1.000
_cell.length_c   1.000
_cell.angle_alpha   90.00
_cell.angle_beta   90.00
_cell.angle_gamma   90.00
#
_symmetry.space_group_name_H-M   'P 1'
#
loop_
_entity.id
_entity.type
_entity.pdbx_description
1 polymer ?
#
loop_
_entity_poly.entity_id
_entity_poly.type
_entity_poly.pdbx_seq_one_letter_code
_entity_poly.pdbx_strand_id
1 'polypeptide(L)'
;IILMAITLNYKQLGTWMFQQQTNNLTITMVLISLSMKLGLAPFHYWLPEVTQGIELHTGLILLTWQKIAPLSILFQIYNLINPTITLILAILSIFIGAWGGLNQTQMRKIMAYSSITHMGWMMAIISFNPSLTLLNLTIYIILTIPMFMVLTMNKSTSINSTSLLWNKTPTTLAIMSITLLSLGGLPPLTGFLPKWIIITELLKNDCTILTTMMAIMALLNLYFYTRLIYSTSLTMFPTNNNSKMFSHLTNPKFNFILPTLTTMSTMTLPLSPLLIA
;
A
#
# COMPACT_ATOMS: atom_id res chain seq x y z
N ILE A 1 7.23 -23.07 -6.90
CA ILE A 1 6.03 -22.81 -7.73
C ILE A 1 6.40 -22.05 -9.00
N ILE A 2 6.96 -20.85 -8.93
CA ILE A 2 7.26 -20.06 -10.15
C ILE A 2 8.21 -20.78 -11.11
N LEU A 3 9.28 -21.40 -10.60
CA LEU A 3 10.21 -22.20 -11.42
C LEU A 3 9.51 -23.38 -12.10
N MET A 4 8.57 -24.03 -11.42
CA MET A 4 7.78 -25.13 -12.00
C MET A 4 6.91 -24.63 -13.16
N ALA A 5 6.30 -23.44 -13.04
CA ALA A 5 5.54 -22.88 -14.13
C ALA A 5 6.42 -22.52 -15.34
N ILE A 6 7.64 -22.03 -15.10
CA ILE A 6 8.63 -21.74 -16.16
C ILE A 6 9.09 -23.02 -16.86
N THR A 7 9.39 -24.09 -16.11
CA THR A 7 9.80 -25.37 -16.72
C THR A 7 8.67 -26.05 -17.49
N LEU A 8 7.42 -25.94 -17.02
CA LEU A 8 6.25 -26.41 -17.77
C LEU A 8 6.03 -25.60 -19.05
N ASN A 9 6.21 -24.28 -19.01
CA ASN A 9 6.18 -23.44 -20.21
C ASN A 9 7.25 -23.85 -21.22
N TYR A 10 8.49 -24.03 -20.75
CA TYR A 10 9.59 -24.49 -21.59
C TYR A 10 9.31 -25.88 -22.19
N LYS A 11 8.74 -26.81 -21.41
CA LYS A 11 8.34 -28.12 -21.90
C LYS A 11 7.23 -28.03 -22.97
N GLN A 12 6.33 -27.06 -22.86
CA GLN A 12 5.21 -26.90 -23.80
C GLN A 12 5.64 -26.25 -25.12
N LEU A 13 6.40 -25.15 -25.06
CA LEU A 13 6.68 -24.28 -26.22
C LEU A 13 8.17 -24.24 -26.61
N GLY A 14 9.07 -24.82 -25.83
CA GLY A 14 10.52 -24.73 -26.05
C GLY A 14 11.11 -23.33 -25.84
N THR A 15 10.33 -22.38 -25.30
CA THR A 15 10.74 -21.00 -25.07
C THR A 15 10.67 -20.63 -23.59
N TRP A 16 11.54 -19.69 -23.19
CA TRP A 16 11.62 -19.21 -21.81
C TRP A 16 10.62 -18.09 -21.48
N MET A 17 9.93 -17.56 -22.49
CA MET A 17 8.97 -16.45 -22.34
C MET A 17 7.53 -16.97 -22.36
N PHE A 18 6.65 -16.37 -21.55
CA PHE A 18 5.22 -16.68 -21.61
C PHE A 18 4.59 -16.05 -22.86
N GLN A 19 3.88 -16.88 -23.64
CA GLN A 19 3.19 -16.49 -24.87
C GLN A 19 1.68 -16.70 -24.76
N GLN A 20 0.89 -16.19 -25.71
CA GLN A 20 -0.57 -16.33 -25.72
C GLN A 20 -1.07 -17.77 -25.73
N GLN A 21 -0.27 -18.70 -26.27
CA GLN A 21 -0.62 -20.13 -26.37
C GLN A 21 -0.27 -20.92 -25.09
N THR A 22 0.21 -20.26 -24.04
CA THR A 22 0.56 -20.94 -22.79
C THR A 22 -0.68 -21.47 -22.08
N ASN A 23 -0.56 -22.65 -21.48
CA ASN A 23 -1.67 -23.27 -20.78
C ASN A 23 -2.13 -22.37 -19.60
N ASN A 24 -3.44 -22.13 -19.48
CA ASN A 24 -4.02 -21.36 -18.37
C ASN A 24 -3.57 -21.87 -16.99
N LEU A 25 -3.32 -23.18 -16.84
CA LEU A 25 -2.79 -23.74 -15.58
C LEU A 25 -1.39 -23.19 -15.23
N THR A 26 -0.51 -22.99 -16.22
CA THR A 26 0.84 -22.46 -15.94
C THR A 26 0.77 -20.99 -15.55
N ILE A 27 -0.05 -20.19 -16.24
CA ILE A 27 -0.26 -18.78 -15.91
C ILE A 27 -0.89 -18.62 -14.52
N THR A 28 -1.88 -19.44 -14.16
CA THR A 28 -2.49 -19.40 -12.82
C THR A 28 -1.51 -19.81 -11.72
N MET A 29 -0.62 -20.78 -11.97
CA MET A 29 0.47 -21.12 -11.05
C MET A 29 1.46 -19.97 -10.86
N VAL A 30 1.79 -19.22 -11.93
CA VAL A 30 2.59 -17.99 -11.83
C VAL A 30 1.85 -16.96 -10.97
N LEU A 31 0.57 -16.69 -11.25
CA LEU A 31 -0.26 -15.74 -10.51
C LEU A 31 -0.31 -16.08 -9.01
N ILE A 32 -0.56 -17.35 -8.66
CA ILE A 32 -0.57 -17.81 -7.26
C ILE A 32 0.80 -17.56 -6.61
N SER A 33 1.89 -17.92 -7.29
CA SER A 33 3.24 -17.74 -6.74
C SER A 33 3.60 -16.27 -6.50
N LEU A 34 3.20 -15.37 -7.42
CA LEU A 34 3.41 -13.93 -7.29
C LEU A 34 2.49 -13.34 -6.22
N SER A 35 1.26 -13.85 -6.10
CA SER A 35 0.33 -13.43 -5.05
C SER A 35 0.84 -13.74 -3.64
N MET A 36 1.50 -14.90 -3.45
CA MET A 36 2.20 -15.23 -2.21
C MET A 36 3.34 -14.26 -1.91
N LYS A 37 4.18 -13.94 -2.90
CA LYS A 37 5.28 -12.96 -2.74
C LYS A 37 4.78 -11.54 -2.43
N LEU A 38 3.69 -11.14 -3.06
CA LEU A 38 3.06 -9.84 -2.81
C LEU A 38 2.27 -9.80 -1.50
N GLY A 39 2.00 -10.93 -0.85
CA GLY A 39 1.20 -10.99 0.37
C GLY A 39 -0.26 -10.63 0.14
N LEU A 40 -0.80 -10.94 -1.05
CA LEU A 40 -2.23 -10.81 -1.34
C LEU A 40 -3.02 -11.88 -0.58
N ALA A 41 -4.27 -11.60 -0.25
CA ALA A 41 -5.14 -12.61 0.35
C ALA A 41 -5.52 -13.68 -0.68
N PRO A 42 -5.62 -14.96 -0.29
CA PRO A 42 -5.55 -15.50 1.08
C PRO A 42 -4.13 -15.69 1.65
N PHE A 43 -3.08 -15.50 0.86
CA PHE A 43 -1.66 -15.70 1.25
C PHE A 43 -1.03 -14.57 2.07
N HIS A 44 -1.85 -13.76 2.72
CA HIS A 44 -1.46 -12.50 3.36
C HIS A 44 -0.92 -12.68 4.79
N TYR A 45 -1.15 -13.83 5.44
CA TYR A 45 -0.87 -14.05 6.86
C TYR A 45 0.57 -13.73 7.29
N TRP A 46 1.56 -14.02 6.45
CA TRP A 46 2.96 -13.79 6.78
C TRP A 46 3.31 -12.30 6.87
N LEU A 47 2.62 -11.44 6.12
CA LEU A 47 3.05 -10.06 5.91
C LEU A 47 2.90 -9.19 7.18
N PRO A 48 1.75 -9.19 7.90
CA PRO A 48 1.62 -8.48 9.18
C PRO A 48 2.55 -9.00 10.29
N GLU A 49 2.86 -10.31 10.29
CA GLU A 49 3.72 -10.90 11.32
C GLU A 49 5.19 -10.54 11.10
N VAL A 50 5.68 -10.72 9.87
CA VAL A 50 7.05 -10.39 9.50
C VAL A 50 7.30 -8.89 9.66
N THR A 51 6.40 -8.03 9.20
CA THR A 51 6.54 -6.57 9.36
C THR A 51 6.57 -6.13 10.83
N GLN A 52 5.88 -6.84 11.73
CA GLN A 52 5.92 -6.54 13.15
C GLN A 52 7.23 -6.95 13.81
N GLY A 53 7.84 -8.06 13.36
CA GLY A 53 9.07 -8.62 13.92
C GLY A 53 10.36 -7.94 13.48
N ILE A 54 10.31 -7.09 12.45
CA ILE A 54 11.47 -6.39 11.90
C ILE A 54 11.51 -4.90 12.28
N GLU A 55 12.67 -4.29 12.10
CA GLU A 55 12.85 -2.85 12.29
C GLU A 55 12.06 -2.04 11.25
N LEU A 56 11.78 -0.77 11.59
CA LEU A 56 10.99 0.11 10.70
C LEU A 56 11.66 0.33 9.34
N HIS A 57 12.99 0.38 9.28
CA HIS A 57 13.70 0.59 8.01
C HIS A 57 13.61 -0.63 7.09
N THR A 58 13.80 -1.83 7.63
CA THR A 58 13.63 -3.08 6.87
C THR A 58 12.18 -3.31 6.49
N GLY A 59 11.23 -2.90 7.36
CA GLY A 59 9.80 -2.84 7.05
C GLY A 59 9.47 -1.95 5.85
N LEU A 60 10.09 -0.77 5.76
CA LEU A 60 9.95 0.11 4.58
C LEU A 60 10.42 -0.61 3.31
N ILE A 61 11.59 -1.26 3.33
CA ILE A 61 12.15 -1.96 2.17
C ILE A 61 11.24 -3.12 1.75
N LEU A 62 10.73 -3.89 2.72
CA LEU A 62 9.80 -5.00 2.48
C LEU A 62 8.48 -4.54 1.85
N LEU A 63 7.94 -3.41 2.28
CA LEU A 63 6.64 -2.93 1.81
C LEU A 63 6.71 -2.12 0.53
N THR A 64 7.88 -1.64 0.13
CA THR A 64 8.10 -0.84 -1.09
C THR A 64 8.89 -1.62 -2.15
N TRP A 65 10.19 -1.78 -1.92
CA TRP A 65 11.13 -2.35 -2.88
C TRP A 65 10.76 -3.78 -3.30
N GLN A 66 10.40 -4.63 -2.34
CA GLN A 66 10.07 -6.04 -2.62
C GLN A 66 8.76 -6.22 -3.40
N LYS A 67 7.95 -5.17 -3.58
CA LYS A 67 6.73 -5.21 -4.39
C LYS A 67 6.99 -4.95 -5.88
N ILE A 68 8.08 -4.28 -6.22
CA ILE A 68 8.39 -3.83 -7.58
C ILE A 68 8.61 -5.02 -8.52
N ALA A 69 9.47 -5.97 -8.13
CA ALA A 69 9.81 -7.10 -9.00
C ALA A 69 8.65 -8.08 -9.27
N PRO A 70 7.82 -8.47 -8.28
CA PRO A 70 6.66 -9.30 -8.60
C PRO A 70 5.61 -8.58 -9.47
N LEU A 71 5.39 -7.28 -9.26
CA LEU A 71 4.47 -6.48 -10.08
C LEU A 71 4.99 -6.29 -11.51
N SER A 72 6.31 -6.15 -11.72
CA SER A 72 6.86 -6.05 -13.08
C SER A 72 6.64 -7.33 -13.89
N ILE A 73 6.73 -8.50 -13.26
CA ILE A 73 6.41 -9.78 -13.92
C ILE A 73 4.93 -9.82 -14.30
N LEU A 74 4.02 -9.45 -13.38
CA LEU A 74 2.59 -9.39 -13.68
C LEU A 74 2.27 -8.39 -14.80
N PHE A 75 2.96 -7.25 -14.81
CA PHE A 75 2.84 -6.24 -15.87
C PHE A 75 3.21 -6.81 -17.24
N GLN A 76 4.24 -7.68 -17.32
CA GLN A 76 4.64 -8.29 -18.60
C GLN A 76 3.63 -9.33 -19.12
N ILE A 77 2.97 -10.06 -18.21
CA ILE A 77 2.04 -11.13 -18.57
C ILE A 77 0.56 -10.70 -18.46
N TYR A 78 0.26 -9.41 -18.36
CA TYR A 78 -1.08 -8.89 -18.07
C TYR A 78 -2.16 -9.42 -19.03
N ASN A 79 -1.86 -9.49 -20.33
CA ASN A 79 -2.75 -10.01 -21.38
C ASN A 79 -3.08 -11.51 -21.24
N LEU A 80 -2.24 -12.26 -20.52
CA LEU A 80 -2.39 -13.72 -20.38
C LEU A 80 -3.20 -14.08 -19.14
N ILE A 81 -3.34 -13.15 -18.19
CA ILE A 81 -3.92 -13.45 -16.88
C ILE A 81 -5.46 -13.53 -16.99
N ASN A 82 -6.05 -14.55 -16.36
CA ASN A 82 -7.49 -14.65 -16.24
C ASN A 82 -8.05 -13.54 -15.32
N PRO A 83 -8.89 -12.62 -15.83
CA PRO A 83 -9.41 -11.49 -15.06
C PRO A 83 -10.28 -11.93 -13.88
N THR A 84 -10.97 -13.08 -13.97
CA THR A 84 -11.83 -13.54 -12.88
C THR A 84 -11.03 -13.83 -11.59
N ILE A 85 -9.86 -14.45 -11.72
CA ILE A 85 -9.02 -14.82 -10.59
C ILE A 85 -8.34 -13.59 -9.98
N THR A 86 -7.89 -12.64 -10.81
CA THR A 86 -7.28 -11.39 -10.30
C THR A 86 -8.29 -10.56 -9.53
N LEU A 87 -9.54 -10.46 -10.00
CA LEU A 87 -10.59 -9.74 -9.30
C LEU A 87 -10.96 -10.42 -7.98
N ILE A 88 -11.02 -11.75 -7.92
CA ILE A 88 -11.25 -12.48 -6.65
C ILE A 88 -10.13 -12.18 -5.65
N LEU A 89 -8.86 -12.25 -6.06
CA LEU A 89 -7.73 -11.92 -5.21
C LEU A 89 -7.76 -10.45 -4.75
N ALA A 90 -8.16 -9.54 -5.64
CA ALA A 90 -8.29 -8.11 -5.34
C ALA A 90 -9.35 -7.84 -4.28
N ILE A 91 -10.55 -8.43 -4.40
CA ILE A 91 -11.62 -8.27 -3.41
C ILE A 91 -11.18 -8.82 -2.07
N LEU A 92 -10.69 -10.06 -2.05
CA LEU A 92 -10.29 -10.72 -0.80
C LEU A 92 -9.21 -9.90 -0.07
N SER A 93 -8.23 -9.37 -0.80
CA SER A 93 -7.18 -8.55 -0.21
C SER A 93 -7.68 -7.21 0.31
N ILE A 94 -8.61 -6.55 -0.39
CA ILE A 94 -9.23 -5.31 0.11
C ILE A 94 -10.05 -5.58 1.37
N PHE A 95 -10.88 -6.62 1.39
CA PHE A 95 -11.71 -6.97 2.55
C PHE A 95 -10.87 -7.33 3.77
N ILE A 96 -9.93 -8.27 3.60
CA ILE A 96 -9.10 -8.76 4.69
C ILE A 96 -8.13 -7.67 5.18
N GLY A 97 -7.59 -6.88 4.25
CA GLY A 97 -6.77 -5.74 4.59
C GLY A 97 -7.52 -4.72 5.45
N ALA A 98 -8.77 -4.42 5.08
CA ALA A 98 -9.58 -3.45 5.80
C ALA A 98 -9.98 -3.93 7.21
N TRP A 99 -10.54 -5.13 7.32
CA TRP A 99 -10.93 -5.69 8.63
C TRP A 99 -9.71 -5.99 9.51
N GLY A 100 -8.63 -6.50 8.91
CA GLY A 100 -7.39 -6.79 9.61
C GLY A 100 -6.75 -5.55 10.22
N GLY A 101 -6.75 -4.42 9.50
CA GLY A 101 -6.20 -3.15 9.97
C GLY A 101 -7.00 -2.50 11.11
N LEU A 102 -8.32 -2.72 11.14
CA LEU A 102 -9.21 -2.09 12.11
C LEU A 102 -8.84 -2.45 13.56
N ASN A 103 -8.48 -3.70 13.85
CA ASN A 103 -8.19 -4.12 15.23
C ASN A 103 -6.70 -4.00 15.64
N GLN A 104 -5.84 -3.37 14.82
CA GLN A 104 -4.42 -3.26 15.14
C GLN A 104 -4.10 -1.99 15.92
N THR A 105 -3.30 -2.14 16.98
CA THR A 105 -2.71 -1.02 17.75
C THR A 105 -1.25 -0.78 17.40
N GLN A 106 -0.61 -1.72 16.71
CA GLN A 106 0.78 -1.67 16.30
C GLN A 106 0.89 -1.00 14.93
N MET A 107 1.71 0.05 14.82
CA MET A 107 1.86 0.84 13.60
C MET A 107 2.32 0.00 12.42
N ARG A 108 3.26 -0.93 12.65
CA ARG A 108 3.80 -1.79 11.59
C ARG A 108 2.73 -2.70 11.00
N LYS A 109 1.87 -3.28 11.83
CA LYS A 109 0.74 -4.10 11.36
C LYS A 109 -0.28 -3.28 10.59
N ILE A 110 -0.60 -2.06 11.04
CA ILE A 110 -1.48 -1.14 10.31
C ILE A 110 -0.91 -0.88 8.91
N MET A 111 0.39 -0.58 8.79
CA MET A 111 1.05 -0.36 7.51
C MET A 111 1.16 -1.63 6.64
N ALA A 112 1.22 -2.80 7.26
CA ALA A 112 1.15 -4.07 6.54
C ALA A 112 -0.25 -4.28 5.93
N TYR A 113 -1.31 -4.10 6.72
CA TYR A 113 -2.67 -4.24 6.22
C TYR A 113 -3.02 -3.18 5.17
N SER A 114 -2.53 -1.94 5.30
CA SER A 114 -2.66 -0.97 4.22
C SER A 114 -2.00 -1.44 2.93
N SER A 115 -0.80 -2.03 3.00
CA SER A 115 -0.14 -2.60 1.82
C SER A 115 -1.00 -3.67 1.14
N ILE A 116 -1.66 -4.55 1.91
CA ILE A 116 -2.53 -5.60 1.36
C ILE A 116 -3.70 -4.96 0.59
N THR A 117 -4.30 -3.91 1.14
CA THR A 117 -5.42 -3.22 0.47
C THR A 117 -4.99 -2.52 -0.82
N HIS A 118 -3.84 -1.81 -0.81
CA HIS A 118 -3.32 -1.14 -1.99
C HIS A 118 -2.91 -2.14 -3.08
N MET A 119 -2.30 -3.26 -2.70
CA MET A 119 -2.01 -4.37 -3.65
C MET A 119 -3.31 -4.95 -4.23
N GLY A 120 -4.39 -5.02 -3.45
CA GLY A 120 -5.70 -5.41 -3.97
C GLY A 120 -6.22 -4.46 -5.04
N TRP A 121 -6.13 -3.15 -4.82
CA TRP A 121 -6.45 -2.15 -5.85
C TRP A 121 -5.60 -2.30 -7.11
N MET A 122 -4.30 -2.60 -6.98
CA MET A 122 -3.41 -2.86 -8.12
C MET A 122 -3.82 -4.13 -8.87
N MET A 123 -4.14 -5.22 -8.16
CA MET A 123 -4.56 -6.47 -8.80
C MET A 123 -5.90 -6.37 -9.52
N ALA A 124 -6.81 -5.48 -9.07
CA ALA A 124 -8.10 -5.30 -9.71
C ALA A 124 -7.98 -4.73 -11.14
N ILE A 125 -7.03 -3.82 -11.36
CA ILE A 125 -6.92 -3.10 -12.63
C ILE A 125 -5.90 -3.72 -13.60
N ILE A 126 -5.04 -4.64 -13.13
CA ILE A 126 -3.89 -5.14 -13.91
C ILE A 126 -4.28 -5.78 -15.26
N SER A 127 -5.42 -6.47 -15.31
CA SER A 127 -5.92 -7.11 -16.54
C SER A 127 -6.58 -6.15 -17.52
N PHE A 128 -6.96 -4.94 -17.08
CA PHE A 128 -7.69 -3.97 -17.90
C PHE A 128 -6.76 -2.87 -18.40
N ASN A 129 -6.03 -2.23 -17.50
CA ASN A 129 -5.04 -1.21 -17.85
C ASN A 129 -3.85 -1.26 -16.88
N PRO A 130 -2.73 -1.88 -17.29
CA PRO A 130 -1.60 -2.07 -16.39
C PRO A 130 -0.84 -0.76 -16.10
N SER A 131 -1.01 0.32 -16.87
CA SER A 131 -0.38 1.62 -16.56
C SER A 131 -0.91 2.19 -15.24
N LEU A 132 -2.20 1.98 -14.94
CA LEU A 132 -2.80 2.40 -13.68
C LEU A 132 -2.29 1.60 -12.47
N THR A 133 -1.83 0.36 -12.68
CA THR A 133 -1.17 -0.39 -11.61
C THR A 133 0.15 0.26 -11.21
N LEU A 134 0.93 0.71 -12.21
CA LEU A 134 2.18 1.44 -11.99
C LEU A 134 1.91 2.78 -11.30
N LEU A 135 0.89 3.54 -11.74
CA LEU A 135 0.49 4.79 -11.09
C LEU A 135 0.13 4.57 -9.61
N ASN A 136 -0.66 3.55 -9.30
CA ASN A 136 -1.02 3.26 -7.91
C ASN A 136 0.21 2.82 -7.09
N LEU A 137 1.12 2.04 -7.69
CA LEU A 137 2.36 1.61 -7.04
C LEU A 137 3.27 2.80 -6.72
N THR A 138 3.47 3.72 -7.67
CA THR A 138 4.32 4.90 -7.44
C THR A 138 3.74 5.80 -6.35
N ILE A 139 2.44 6.09 -6.40
CA ILE A 139 1.76 6.88 -5.36
C ILE A 139 1.86 6.18 -4.00
N TYR A 140 1.63 4.87 -3.93
CA TYR A 140 1.76 4.11 -2.70
C TYR A 140 3.20 4.14 -2.13
N ILE A 141 4.23 4.02 -2.96
CA ILE A 141 5.63 4.12 -2.52
C ILE A 141 5.94 5.53 -1.99
N ILE A 142 5.54 6.59 -2.73
CA ILE A 142 5.76 7.99 -2.34
C ILE A 142 4.99 8.33 -1.04
N LEU A 143 3.88 7.65 -0.73
CA LEU A 143 3.13 7.80 0.52
C LEU A 143 3.73 7.03 1.71
N THR A 144 4.20 5.80 1.47
CA THR A 144 4.69 4.93 2.55
C THR A 144 6.07 5.33 3.04
N ILE A 145 6.97 5.79 2.16
CA ILE A 145 8.30 6.28 2.57
C ILE A 145 8.23 7.37 3.63
N PRO A 146 7.50 8.50 3.44
CA PRO A 146 7.43 9.55 4.45
C PRO A 146 6.74 9.08 5.73
N MET A 147 5.74 8.20 5.65
CA MET A 147 5.10 7.62 6.83
C MET A 147 6.11 6.83 7.68
N PHE A 148 6.87 5.92 7.07
CA PHE A 148 7.91 5.16 7.76
C PHE A 148 9.06 6.04 8.25
N MET A 149 9.42 7.11 7.53
CA MET A 149 10.41 8.09 7.99
C MET A 149 9.95 8.83 9.26
N VAL A 150 8.68 9.24 9.35
CA VAL A 150 8.14 9.85 10.58
C VAL A 150 8.18 8.87 11.75
N LEU A 151 7.85 7.59 11.51
CA LEU A 151 7.93 6.56 12.53
C LEU A 151 9.38 6.30 12.99
N THR A 152 10.36 6.29 12.07
CA THR A 152 11.78 6.03 12.41
C THR A 152 12.43 7.20 13.14
N MET A 153 12.13 8.44 12.75
CA MET A 153 12.64 9.64 13.43
C MET A 153 12.26 9.63 14.91
N ASN A 154 11.01 9.27 15.20
CA ASN A 154 10.43 9.31 16.55
C ASN A 154 10.46 7.95 17.28
N LYS A 155 10.96 6.89 16.63
CA LYS A 155 10.97 5.50 17.13
C LYS A 155 9.59 5.03 17.63
N SER A 156 8.52 5.42 16.93
CA SER A 156 7.15 5.11 17.34
C SER A 156 6.66 3.82 16.68
N THR A 157 6.22 2.87 17.49
CA THR A 157 5.84 1.50 17.05
C THR A 157 4.39 1.16 17.37
N SER A 158 3.77 1.87 18.32
CA SER A 158 2.37 1.72 18.75
C SER A 158 1.61 3.05 18.71
N ILE A 159 0.28 2.99 18.67
CA ILE A 159 -0.59 4.17 18.71
C ILE A 159 -0.28 5.06 19.93
N ASN A 160 -0.03 4.47 21.11
CA ASN A 160 0.29 5.24 22.31
C ASN A 160 1.67 5.92 22.22
N SER A 161 2.62 5.32 21.50
CA SER A 161 3.91 5.96 21.28
C SER A 161 3.82 7.12 20.27
N THR A 162 2.93 7.02 19.28
CA THR A 162 2.66 8.10 18.33
C THR A 162 1.83 9.22 18.96
N SER A 163 0.96 8.94 19.93
CA SER A 163 0.16 10.00 20.58
C SER A 163 1.01 10.99 21.37
N LEU A 164 2.23 10.61 21.79
CA LEU A 164 3.17 11.49 22.48
C LEU A 164 3.95 12.44 21.54
N LEU A 165 3.72 12.36 20.23
CA LEU A 165 4.44 13.16 19.21
C LEU A 165 4.20 14.66 19.36
N TRP A 166 3.02 15.07 19.83
CA TRP A 166 2.67 16.49 19.97
C TRP A 166 3.64 17.27 20.87
N ASN A 167 4.17 16.60 21.90
CA ASN A 167 5.10 17.22 22.84
C ASN A 167 6.57 17.06 22.42
N LYS A 168 6.89 16.13 21.51
CA LYS A 168 8.28 15.86 21.07
C LYS A 168 8.63 16.58 19.77
N THR A 169 7.81 16.44 18.75
CA THR A 169 8.10 16.87 17.37
C THR A 169 6.79 17.26 16.65
N PRO A 170 6.16 18.39 17.03
CA PRO A 170 4.83 18.77 16.56
C PRO A 170 4.74 18.94 15.03
N THR A 171 5.83 19.33 14.37
CA THR A 171 5.89 19.45 12.91
C THR A 171 5.62 18.11 12.19
N THR A 172 6.06 16.99 12.78
CA THR A 172 5.86 15.66 12.19
C THR A 172 4.41 15.17 12.30
N LEU A 173 3.60 15.75 13.19
CA LEU A 173 2.17 15.43 13.28
C LEU A 173 1.41 15.89 12.05
N ALA A 174 1.64 17.13 11.61
CA ALA A 174 0.98 17.66 10.42
C ALA A 174 1.31 16.78 9.20
N ILE A 175 2.60 16.47 9.02
CA ILE A 175 3.09 15.56 7.97
C ILE A 175 2.37 14.21 8.04
N MET A 176 2.37 13.56 9.22
CA MET A 176 1.74 12.25 9.40
C MET A 176 0.23 12.28 9.14
N SER A 177 -0.46 13.32 9.59
CA SER A 177 -1.91 13.43 9.40
C SER A 177 -2.28 13.55 7.92
N ILE A 178 -1.58 14.40 7.16
CA ILE A 178 -1.85 14.60 5.74
C ILE A 178 -1.48 13.36 4.92
N THR A 179 -0.37 12.66 5.24
CA THR A 179 -0.01 11.41 4.57
C THR A 179 -0.96 10.25 4.86
N LEU A 180 -1.53 10.18 6.06
CA LEU A 180 -2.56 9.18 6.41
C LEU A 180 -3.89 9.45 5.70
N LEU A 181 -4.30 10.71 5.61
CA LEU A 181 -5.50 11.09 4.85
C LEU A 181 -5.33 10.79 3.35
N SER A 182 -4.14 11.00 2.80
CA SER A 182 -3.88 10.67 1.39
C SER A 182 -3.81 9.15 1.17
N LEU A 183 -3.22 8.36 2.06
CA LEU A 183 -3.35 6.88 2.04
C LEU A 183 -4.81 6.43 2.10
N GLY A 184 -5.63 7.11 2.91
CA GLY A 184 -7.08 6.93 2.97
C GLY A 184 -7.79 7.23 1.63
N GLY A 185 -7.21 8.10 0.80
CA GLY A 185 -7.72 8.45 -0.51
C GLY A 185 -8.89 9.43 -0.44
N LEU A 186 -8.75 10.51 0.34
CA LEU A 186 -9.72 11.60 0.36
C LEU A 186 -9.43 12.64 -0.75
N PRO A 187 -10.44 13.14 -1.47
CA PRO A 187 -10.29 14.41 -2.19
C PRO A 187 -10.08 15.50 -1.14
N PRO A 188 -9.07 16.41 -1.22
CA PRO A 188 -8.29 16.92 -2.35
C PRO A 188 -6.86 16.34 -2.54
N LEU A 189 -6.55 15.22 -1.89
CA LEU A 189 -5.20 14.67 -1.85
C LEU A 189 -4.93 13.68 -2.99
N THR A 190 -3.66 13.52 -3.37
CA THR A 190 -3.25 12.70 -4.52
C THR A 190 -3.59 11.21 -4.39
N GLY A 191 -3.63 10.66 -3.16
CA GLY A 191 -3.96 9.26 -2.97
C GLY A 191 -5.41 8.89 -3.31
N PHE A 192 -6.27 9.88 -3.55
CA PHE A 192 -7.58 9.67 -4.17
C PHE A 192 -7.48 9.34 -5.67
N LEU A 193 -6.50 9.94 -6.37
CA LEU A 193 -6.30 9.79 -7.82
C LEU A 193 -6.30 8.34 -8.30
N PRO A 194 -5.46 7.42 -7.77
CA PRO A 194 -5.40 6.06 -8.30
C PRO A 194 -6.72 5.33 -8.08
N LYS A 195 -7.36 5.50 -6.92
CA LYS A 195 -8.66 4.86 -6.63
C LYS A 195 -9.74 5.36 -7.58
N TRP A 196 -9.80 6.68 -7.79
CA TRP A 196 -10.77 7.29 -8.68
C TRP A 196 -10.63 6.77 -10.11
N ILE A 197 -9.43 6.80 -10.68
CA ILE A 197 -9.22 6.39 -12.08
C ILE A 197 -9.41 4.87 -12.24
N ILE A 198 -8.97 4.06 -11.27
CA ILE A 198 -9.24 2.61 -11.27
C ILE A 198 -10.74 2.35 -11.29
N ILE A 199 -11.53 3.07 -10.49
CA ILE A 199 -12.99 2.95 -10.52
C ILE A 199 -13.52 3.32 -11.91
N THR A 200 -13.05 4.41 -12.53
CA THR A 200 -13.51 4.81 -13.86
C THR A 200 -13.22 3.76 -14.94
N GLU A 201 -12.02 3.15 -14.95
CA GLU A 201 -11.69 2.11 -15.92
C GLU A 201 -12.46 0.79 -15.67
N LEU A 202 -12.67 0.42 -14.42
CA LEU A 202 -13.47 -0.76 -14.11
C LEU A 202 -14.96 -0.56 -14.47
N LEU A 203 -15.49 0.65 -14.31
CA LEU A 203 -16.85 0.99 -14.75
C LEU A 203 -17.00 0.97 -16.27
N LYS A 204 -15.97 1.35 -17.04
CA LYS A 204 -15.97 1.21 -18.51
C LYS A 204 -16.04 -0.24 -18.98
N ASN A 205 -15.59 -1.18 -18.15
CA ASN A 205 -15.60 -2.62 -18.42
C ASN A 205 -16.76 -3.35 -17.73
N ASP A 206 -17.88 -2.65 -17.46
CA ASP A 206 -19.12 -3.17 -16.86
C ASP A 206 -18.97 -3.84 -15.47
N CYS A 207 -17.84 -3.65 -14.77
CA CYS A 207 -17.57 -4.23 -13.45
C CYS A 207 -18.16 -3.38 -12.29
N THR A 208 -19.45 -3.07 -12.37
CA THR A 208 -20.14 -2.12 -11.46
C THR A 208 -20.29 -2.63 -10.02
N ILE A 209 -20.73 -3.87 -9.83
CA ILE A 209 -20.92 -4.44 -8.48
C ILE A 209 -19.59 -4.60 -7.74
N LEU A 210 -18.53 -4.93 -8.47
CA LEU A 210 -17.20 -5.11 -7.92
C LEU A 210 -16.62 -3.79 -7.41
N THR A 211 -16.68 -2.76 -8.27
CA THR A 211 -16.14 -1.44 -7.97
C THR A 211 -16.83 -0.80 -6.77
N THR A 212 -18.15 -0.95 -6.67
CA THR A 212 -18.91 -0.44 -5.51
C THR A 212 -18.49 -1.12 -4.21
N MET A 213 -18.31 -2.45 -4.20
CA MET A 213 -17.80 -3.18 -3.03
C MET A 213 -16.39 -2.72 -2.63
N MET A 214 -15.49 -2.55 -3.60
CA MET A 214 -14.13 -2.05 -3.35
C MET A 214 -14.14 -0.63 -2.77
N ALA A 215 -14.98 0.26 -3.30
CA ALA A 215 -15.11 1.63 -2.84
C ALA A 215 -15.65 1.70 -1.39
N ILE A 216 -16.65 0.91 -1.05
CA ILE A 216 -17.19 0.84 0.32
C ILE A 216 -16.11 0.34 1.29
N MET A 217 -15.35 -0.69 0.93
CA MET A 217 -14.28 -1.20 1.80
C MET A 217 -13.09 -0.22 1.93
N ALA A 218 -12.85 0.64 0.93
CA ALA A 218 -11.86 1.69 1.07
C ALA A 218 -12.23 2.72 2.16
N LEU A 219 -13.52 2.95 2.43
CA LEU A 219 -13.95 3.78 3.56
C LEU A 219 -13.62 3.13 4.91
N LEU A 220 -13.66 1.80 4.99
CA LEU A 220 -13.26 1.08 6.20
C LEU A 220 -11.75 1.19 6.44
N ASN A 221 -10.93 1.26 5.37
CA ASN A 221 -9.51 1.59 5.50
C ASN A 221 -9.29 2.99 6.06
N LEU A 222 -10.07 3.95 5.55
CA LEU A 222 -10.01 5.32 6.01
C LEU A 222 -10.33 5.44 7.50
N TYR A 223 -11.26 4.63 8.03
CA TYR A 223 -11.60 4.65 9.46
C TYR A 223 -10.41 4.39 10.39
N PHE A 224 -9.56 3.38 10.13
CA PHE A 224 -8.44 3.14 11.02
C PHE A 224 -7.34 4.21 10.89
N TYR A 225 -7.24 4.88 9.74
CA TYR A 225 -6.38 6.06 9.59
C TYR A 225 -6.91 7.27 10.35
N THR A 226 -8.22 7.56 10.27
CA THR A 226 -8.82 8.67 11.02
C THR A 226 -8.75 8.44 12.52
N ARG A 227 -8.93 7.21 12.99
CA ARG A 227 -8.66 6.83 14.39
C ARG A 227 -7.23 7.17 14.79
N LEU A 228 -6.26 6.89 13.91
CA LEU A 228 -4.87 7.19 14.21
C LEU A 228 -4.63 8.70 14.32
N ILE A 229 -5.10 9.46 13.33
CA ILE A 229 -5.03 10.92 13.31
C ILE A 229 -5.67 11.50 14.56
N TYR A 230 -6.83 10.98 14.95
CA TYR A 230 -7.53 11.39 16.16
C TYR A 230 -6.66 11.23 17.41
N SER A 231 -6.03 10.06 17.56
CA SER A 231 -5.16 9.75 18.71
C SER A 231 -3.86 10.56 18.77
N THR A 232 -3.41 11.13 17.63
CA THR A 232 -2.10 11.78 17.55
C THR A 232 -2.15 13.29 17.40
N SER A 233 -3.07 13.82 16.59
CA SER A 233 -3.09 15.23 16.21
C SER A 233 -4.35 15.98 16.65
N LEU A 234 -5.54 15.36 16.54
CA LEU A 234 -6.80 16.05 16.89
C LEU A 234 -7.07 16.06 18.39
N THR A 235 -6.62 15.02 19.11
CA THR A 235 -6.65 14.99 20.57
C THR A 235 -5.25 14.86 21.14
N MET A 236 -4.98 15.58 22.22
CA MET A 236 -3.70 15.52 22.93
C MET A 236 -3.79 14.54 24.09
N PHE A 237 -3.08 13.42 23.97
CA PHE A 237 -3.00 12.42 25.03
C PHE A 237 -2.07 12.90 26.17
N PRO A 238 -2.28 12.44 27.41
CA PRO A 238 -1.44 12.81 28.54
C PRO A 238 0.01 12.40 28.31
N THR A 239 0.94 13.30 28.69
CA THR A 239 2.39 13.12 28.48
C THR A 239 3.13 12.90 29.78
N ASN A 240 4.33 12.32 29.70
CA ASN A 240 5.15 12.01 30.87
C ASN A 240 6.08 13.18 31.22
N ASN A 241 6.43 13.35 32.50
CA ASN A 241 7.35 14.41 32.90
C ASN A 241 8.72 14.32 32.19
N ASN A 242 9.19 13.10 31.91
CA ASN A 242 10.44 12.84 31.19
C ASN A 242 10.42 13.37 29.74
N SER A 243 9.25 13.64 29.13
CA SER A 243 9.23 14.20 27.78
C SER A 243 9.80 15.62 27.71
N LYS A 244 9.85 16.35 28.83
CA LYS A 244 10.47 17.68 28.92
C LYS A 244 11.97 17.66 28.63
N MET A 245 12.65 16.53 28.87
CA MET A 245 14.06 16.43 28.49
C MET A 245 14.26 16.49 26.96
N PHE A 246 13.30 15.95 26.19
CA PHE A 246 13.39 16.00 24.72
C PHE A 246 13.24 17.41 24.16
N SER A 247 12.54 18.32 24.83
CA SER A 247 12.45 19.71 24.38
C SER A 247 13.75 20.49 24.55
N HIS A 248 14.64 20.05 25.46
CA HIS A 248 15.95 20.66 25.66
C HIS A 248 17.02 20.12 24.69
N LEU A 249 16.76 18.98 24.04
CA LEU A 249 17.69 18.36 23.09
C LEU A 249 17.32 18.77 21.66
N THR A 250 18.31 19.21 20.89
CA THR A 250 18.13 19.37 19.45
C THR A 250 18.09 18.00 18.79
N ASN A 251 17.15 17.81 17.86
CA ASN A 251 16.95 16.52 17.21
C ASN A 251 17.76 16.50 15.90
N PRO A 252 18.89 15.77 15.80
CA PRO A 252 19.78 15.84 14.63
C PRO A 252 19.26 15.06 13.42
N LYS A 253 18.14 14.33 13.55
CA LYS A 253 17.59 13.45 12.51
C LYS A 253 16.73 14.20 11.50
N PHE A 254 17.27 15.26 10.91
CA PHE A 254 16.58 15.95 9.82
C PHE A 254 16.89 15.26 8.49
N ASN A 255 15.89 14.69 7.84
CA ASN A 255 16.04 14.11 6.52
C ASN A 255 15.44 15.06 5.48
N PHE A 256 16.28 15.65 4.62
CA PHE A 256 15.87 16.59 3.58
C PHE A 256 14.86 16.01 2.58
N ILE A 257 14.82 14.69 2.44
CA ILE A 257 13.91 13.97 1.54
C ILE A 257 12.46 13.94 2.07
N LEU A 258 12.26 14.07 3.39
CA LEU A 258 10.93 14.01 3.99
C LEU A 258 9.98 15.09 3.44
N PRO A 259 10.31 16.40 3.48
CA PRO A 259 9.40 17.43 2.99
C PRO A 259 9.07 17.26 1.50
N THR A 260 10.06 16.93 0.66
CA THR A 260 9.86 16.78 -0.79
C THR A 260 8.92 15.63 -1.12
N LEU A 261 9.06 14.48 -0.47
CA LEU A 261 8.14 13.36 -0.66
C LEU A 261 6.74 13.68 -0.11
N THR A 262 6.65 14.42 0.99
CA THR A 262 5.33 14.75 1.58
C THR A 262 4.54 15.73 0.72
N THR A 263 5.19 16.72 0.11
CA THR A 263 4.51 17.65 -0.81
C THR A 263 4.12 16.93 -2.09
N MET A 264 5.01 16.11 -2.66
CA MET A 264 4.72 15.32 -3.86
C MET A 264 3.56 14.33 -3.64
N SER A 265 3.50 13.69 -2.48
CA SER A 265 2.48 12.71 -2.13
C SER A 265 1.14 13.29 -1.66
N THR A 266 0.98 14.61 -1.61
CA THR A 266 -0.25 15.22 -1.08
C THR A 266 -0.83 16.27 -2.03
N MET A 267 0.01 17.08 -2.68
CA MET A 267 -0.42 18.27 -3.44
C MET A 267 -0.37 18.13 -4.97
N THR A 268 -0.07 16.95 -5.51
CA THR A 268 0.07 16.73 -6.96
C THR A 268 -1.24 16.35 -7.68
N LEU A 269 -2.40 16.42 -7.01
CA LEU A 269 -3.70 16.14 -7.64
C LEU A 269 -3.98 17.00 -8.90
N PRO A 270 -3.70 18.32 -8.95
CA PRO A 270 -3.95 19.11 -10.16
C PRO A 270 -3.04 18.72 -11.33
N LEU A 271 -1.93 18.03 -11.06
CA LEU A 271 -1.03 17.47 -12.07
C LEU A 271 -1.52 16.09 -12.55
N SER A 272 -2.75 15.70 -12.24
CA SER A 272 -3.33 14.42 -12.67
C SER A 272 -3.18 14.12 -14.16
N PRO A 273 -3.40 15.07 -15.11
CA PRO A 273 -3.30 14.73 -16.53
C PRO A 273 -1.89 14.29 -16.92
N LEU A 274 -0.86 14.89 -16.31
CA LEU A 274 0.54 14.54 -16.55
C LEU A 274 0.94 13.19 -15.92
N LEU A 275 0.24 12.76 -14.87
CA LEU A 275 0.47 11.46 -14.23
C LEU A 275 -0.19 10.30 -14.98
N ILE A 276 -1.19 10.59 -15.81
CA ILE A 276 -1.98 9.61 -16.55
C ILE A 276 -1.48 9.44 -17.99
N ALA A 277 -0.92 10.51 -18.57
CA ALA A 277 -0.30 10.51 -19.90
C ALA A 277 0.94 9.60 -19.94
#